data_AF-A0A146G2G1-F1
#
_entry.id   AF-A0A146G2G1-F1
#
_cell.length_a   1.000
_cell.length_b   1.000
_cell.length_c   1.000
_cell.angle_alpha   90.00
_cell.angle_beta   90.00
_cell.angle_gamma   90.00
#
_symmetry.space_group_name_H-M   'P 1'
#
loop_
_entity.id
_entity.type
_entity.pdbx_description
1 polymer ?
#
loop_
_entity_poly.entity_id
_entity_poly.type
_entity_poly.pdbx_seq_one_letter_code
_entity_poly.pdbx_strand_id
1 'polypeptide(L)'
;MAVDQSKVLSLVETIKQTALQDQGACRSAQSHFQLLGLIDELRLAVETPTETVLRLIYQPPQNAALRTVMDLGIFPLLVEQSKCGMSATELAAQTGAERGLIVRLMRVMTALGLCANPESEVYIATDKTVALTQPIGRDGIPCM
;
A
#
# COMPACT_ATOMS: atom_id res chain seq x y z
N MET A 1 0.48 -28.46 -2.83
CA MET A 1 -0.76 -28.66 -3.63
C MET A 1 -0.58 -27.84 -4.89
N ALA A 2 -0.86 -28.40 -6.06
CA ALA A 2 -0.75 -27.67 -7.32
C ALA A 2 -1.89 -26.63 -7.40
N VAL A 3 -1.58 -25.44 -7.90
CA VAL A 3 -2.56 -24.38 -8.16
C VAL A 3 -3.58 -24.91 -9.17
N ASP A 4 -4.88 -24.78 -8.86
CA ASP A 4 -5.95 -25.10 -9.81
C ASP A 4 -5.99 -24.04 -10.91
N GLN A 5 -5.29 -24.32 -12.00
CA GLN A 5 -5.18 -23.41 -13.14
C GLN A 5 -6.53 -23.09 -13.79
N SER A 6 -7.49 -24.02 -13.75
CA SER A 6 -8.83 -23.80 -14.29
C SER A 6 -9.56 -22.71 -13.50
N LYS A 7 -9.49 -22.78 -12.16
CA LYS A 7 -10.06 -21.76 -11.27
C LYS A 7 -9.37 -20.40 -11.44
N VAL A 8 -8.05 -20.37 -11.59
CA VAL A 8 -7.31 -19.10 -11.78
C VAL A 8 -7.73 -18.41 -13.07
N LEU A 9 -7.82 -19.14 -14.18
CA LEU A 9 -8.22 -18.58 -15.48
C LEU A 9 -9.66 -18.05 -15.47
N SER A 10 -10.59 -18.76 -14.80
CA SER A 10 -11.98 -18.31 -14.70
C SER A 10 -12.12 -17.03 -13.86
N LEU A 11 -11.36 -16.90 -12.77
CA LEU A 11 -11.30 -15.67 -11.97
C LEU A 11 -10.75 -14.49 -12.77
N VAL A 12 -9.68 -14.69 -13.54
CA VAL A 12 -9.10 -13.63 -14.39
C VAL A 12 -10.10 -13.12 -15.44
N GLU A 13 -10.82 -14.02 -16.12
CA GLU A 13 -11.83 -13.59 -17.09
C GLU A 13 -12.99 -12.86 -16.39
N THR A 14 -13.41 -13.33 -15.21
CA THR A 14 -14.46 -12.65 -14.43
C THR A 14 -14.03 -11.24 -14.01
N ILE A 15 -12.82 -11.08 -13.49
CA ILE A 15 -12.23 -9.77 -13.14
C ILE A 15 -12.22 -8.84 -14.34
N LYS A 16 -11.80 -9.33 -15.51
CA LYS A 16 -11.79 -8.55 -16.76
C LYS A 16 -13.20 -8.09 -17.13
N GLN A 17 -14.20 -8.98 -17.09
CA GLN A 17 -15.59 -8.61 -17.41
C GLN A 17 -16.16 -7.59 -16.42
N THR A 18 -15.95 -7.78 -15.11
CA THR A 18 -16.37 -6.82 -14.09
C THR A 18 -15.66 -5.47 -14.26
N ALA A 19 -14.36 -5.46 -14.56
CA ALA A 19 -13.60 -4.24 -14.79
C ALA A 19 -14.09 -3.46 -16.03
N LEU A 20 -14.50 -4.14 -17.10
CA LEU A 20 -15.09 -3.50 -18.29
C LEU A 20 -16.46 -2.88 -18.00
N GLN A 21 -17.29 -3.56 -17.20
CA GLN A 21 -18.58 -3.05 -16.77
C GLN A 21 -18.45 -1.80 -15.86
N ASP A 22 -17.32 -1.67 -15.15
CA ASP A 22 -17.03 -0.55 -14.25
C ASP A 22 -16.52 0.73 -14.99
N GLN A 23 -16.29 0.69 -16.31
CA GLN A 23 -15.78 1.83 -17.11
C GLN A 23 -16.84 2.91 -17.46
N GLY A 24 -18.00 2.91 -16.81
CA GLY A 24 -19.07 3.90 -17.02
C GLY A 24 -19.02 5.12 -16.09
N ALA A 25 -19.77 6.19 -16.43
CA ALA A 25 -19.88 7.42 -15.63
C ALA A 25 -20.47 7.24 -14.22
N CYS A 26 -21.09 6.09 -13.95
CA CYS A 26 -21.55 5.67 -12.62
C CYS A 26 -20.79 4.39 -12.21
N ARG A 27 -19.56 4.54 -11.70
CA ARG A 27 -18.95 3.48 -10.88
C ARG A 27 -19.85 3.26 -9.66
N SER A 28 -20.55 2.14 -9.61
CA SER A 28 -21.34 1.80 -8.44
C SER A 28 -20.42 1.35 -7.31
N ALA A 29 -20.71 1.71 -6.06
CA ALA A 29 -19.94 1.21 -4.91
C ALA A 29 -19.95 -0.34 -4.85
N GLN A 30 -21.04 -0.94 -5.32
CA GLN A 30 -21.24 -2.39 -5.36
C GLN A 30 -20.33 -3.08 -6.39
N SER A 31 -20.22 -2.54 -7.62
CA SER A 31 -19.32 -3.09 -8.66
C SER A 31 -17.86 -2.99 -8.24
N HIS A 32 -17.48 -1.87 -7.62
CA HIS A 32 -16.14 -1.68 -7.09
C HIS A 32 -15.82 -2.68 -5.96
N PHE A 33 -16.74 -2.85 -5.00
CA PHE A 33 -16.60 -3.83 -3.94
C PHE A 33 -16.46 -5.27 -4.47
N GLN A 34 -17.27 -5.63 -5.46
CA GLN A 34 -17.19 -6.94 -6.11
C GLN A 34 -15.83 -7.15 -6.81
N LEU A 35 -15.32 -6.14 -7.50
CA LEU A 35 -14.02 -6.21 -8.16
C LEU A 35 -12.88 -6.46 -7.15
N LEU A 36 -12.89 -5.77 -6.02
CA LEU A 36 -11.91 -6.00 -4.94
C LEU A 36 -12.01 -7.43 -4.39
N GLY A 37 -13.23 -7.93 -4.14
CA GLY A 37 -13.43 -9.29 -3.67
C GLY A 37 -12.91 -10.37 -4.63
N LEU A 38 -13.08 -10.17 -5.94
CA LEU A 38 -12.54 -11.08 -6.96
C LEU A 38 -11.00 -11.05 -7.02
N ILE A 39 -10.39 -9.88 -6.85
CA ILE A 39 -8.92 -9.75 -6.79
C ILE A 39 -8.36 -10.48 -5.56
N ASP A 40 -9.03 -10.36 -4.42
CA ASP A 40 -8.66 -11.08 -3.20
C ASP A 40 -8.83 -12.60 -3.37
N GLU A 41 -9.90 -13.06 -4.02
CA GLU A 41 -10.09 -14.48 -4.31
C GLU A 41 -8.99 -15.02 -5.25
N LEU A 42 -8.63 -14.25 -6.29
CA LEU A 42 -7.54 -14.61 -7.20
C LEU A 42 -6.22 -14.71 -6.44
N ARG A 43 -5.90 -13.75 -5.56
CA ARG A 43 -4.71 -13.79 -4.71
C ARG A 43 -4.67 -15.08 -3.87
N LEU A 44 -5.77 -15.41 -3.19
CA LEU A 44 -5.85 -16.61 -2.36
C LEU A 44 -5.75 -17.90 -3.18
N ALA A 45 -6.22 -17.90 -4.43
CA ALA A 45 -6.13 -19.05 -5.32
C ALA A 45 -4.70 -19.31 -5.83
N VAL A 46 -3.87 -18.27 -5.96
CA VAL A 46 -2.49 -18.38 -6.48
C VAL A 46 -1.44 -18.47 -5.38
N GLU A 47 -1.69 -17.94 -4.18
CA GLU A 47 -0.77 -18.03 -3.05
C GLU A 47 -0.49 -19.49 -2.69
N THR A 48 0.80 -19.83 -2.56
CA THR A 48 1.22 -21.06 -1.90
C THR A 48 0.99 -20.98 -0.39
N PRO A 49 0.90 -22.12 0.32
CA PRO A 49 0.82 -22.12 1.77
C PRO A 49 1.96 -21.33 2.45
N THR A 50 3.18 -21.41 1.89
CA THR A 50 4.33 -20.64 2.39
C THR A 50 4.13 -19.14 2.20
N GLU A 51 3.67 -18.68 1.03
CA GLU A 51 3.40 -17.26 0.79
C GLU A 51 2.28 -16.73 1.69
N THR A 52 1.24 -17.53 1.93
CA THR A 52 0.19 -17.18 2.90
C THR A 52 0.78 -16.97 4.31
N VAL A 53 1.63 -17.90 4.77
CA VAL A 53 2.29 -17.79 6.08
C VAL A 53 3.20 -16.56 6.14
N LEU A 54 4.00 -16.29 5.11
CA LEU A 54 4.87 -15.12 5.05
C LEU A 54 4.06 -13.83 5.09
N ARG A 55 2.94 -13.75 4.37
CA ARG A 55 2.03 -12.60 4.43
C ARG A 55 1.54 -12.34 5.84
N LEU A 56 1.15 -13.38 6.58
CA LEU A 56 0.71 -13.25 7.97
C LEU A 56 1.86 -12.84 8.90
N ILE A 57 3.07 -13.40 8.71
CA ILE A 57 4.26 -13.06 9.50
C ILE A 57 4.67 -11.59 9.31
N TYR A 58 4.59 -11.08 8.07
CA TYR A 58 5.05 -9.74 7.75
C TYR A 58 4.00 -8.65 7.97
N GLN A 59 2.72 -8.98 8.12
CA GLN A 59 1.68 -7.99 8.37
C GLN A 59 1.90 -7.17 9.67
N PRO A 60 2.20 -7.77 10.85
CA PRO A 60 2.42 -6.99 12.05
C PRO A 60 3.67 -6.06 11.98
N PRO A 61 4.84 -6.52 11.51
CA PRO A 61 6.00 -5.64 11.30
C PRO A 61 5.73 -4.49 10.31
N GLN A 62 4.94 -4.75 9.26
CA GLN A 62 4.53 -3.71 8.31
C GLN A 62 3.65 -2.64 8.98
N ASN A 63 2.71 -3.06 9.83
CA ASN A 63 1.86 -2.14 10.60
C ASN A 63 2.69 -1.32 11.60
N ALA A 64 3.67 -1.95 12.28
CA ALA A 64 4.56 -1.25 13.20
C ALA A 64 5.43 -0.19 12.48
N ALA A 65 5.93 -0.51 11.28
CA ALA A 65 6.66 0.44 10.45
C ALA A 65 5.75 1.60 10.00
N LEU A 66 4.52 1.31 9.55
CA LEU A 66 3.54 2.32 9.17
C LEU A 66 3.23 3.27 10.34
N ARG A 67 3.00 2.71 11.54
CA ARG A 67 2.79 3.50 12.75
C ARG A 67 3.98 4.40 13.06
N THR A 68 5.19 3.87 12.95
CA THR A 68 6.41 4.66 13.21
C THR A 68 6.55 5.82 12.22
N VAL A 69 6.25 5.60 10.93
CA VAL A 69 6.27 6.65 9.90
C VAL A 69 5.23 7.75 10.18
N MET A 70 4.05 7.37 10.68
CA MET A 70 3.02 8.31 11.11
C MET A 70 3.48 9.15 12.31
N ASP A 71 4.03 8.50 13.34
CA ASP A 71 4.50 9.18 14.56
C ASP A 71 5.68 10.12 14.27
N LEU A 72 6.53 9.79 13.28
CA LEU A 72 7.60 10.67 12.80
C LEU A 72 7.09 11.84 11.95
N GLY A 73 5.80 11.90 11.59
CA GLY A 73 5.24 12.98 10.78
C GLY A 73 5.72 13.00 9.33
N ILE A 74 6.18 11.86 8.79
CA ILE A 74 6.76 11.79 7.44
C ILE A 74 5.71 12.03 6.34
N PHE A 75 4.50 11.50 6.47
CA PHE A 75 3.49 11.65 5.42
C PHE A 75 3.07 13.12 5.17
N PRO A 76 2.80 13.95 6.20
CA PRO A 76 2.60 15.39 6.01
C PRO A 76 3.76 16.06 5.24
N LEU A 77 5.01 15.77 5.61
CA LEU A 77 6.18 16.33 4.92
C LEU A 77 6.21 15.96 3.42
N LEU A 78 5.90 14.69 3.09
CA LEU A 78 5.83 14.24 1.70
C LEU A 78 4.68 14.85 0.91
N VAL A 79 3.53 15.12 1.55
CA VAL A 79 2.38 15.78 0.92
C VAL A 79 2.72 17.25 0.60
N GLU A 80 3.36 17.94 1.54
CA GLU A 80 3.82 19.33 1.36
C GLU A 80 4.82 19.45 0.20
N GLN A 81 5.74 18.48 0.05
CA GLN A 81 6.76 18.45 -1.01
C GLN A 81 6.41 17.51 -2.18
N SER A 82 5.14 17.23 -2.40
CA SER A 82 4.64 16.17 -3.31
C SER A 82 5.18 16.22 -4.75
N LYS A 83 5.55 17.41 -5.27
CA LYS A 83 6.07 17.56 -6.65
C LYS A 83 7.54 17.18 -6.81
N CYS A 84 8.36 17.41 -5.79
CA CYS A 84 9.80 17.22 -5.86
C CYS A 84 10.26 15.95 -5.12
N GLY A 85 9.43 15.45 -4.20
CA GLY A 85 9.82 14.39 -3.28
C GLY A 85 10.79 14.86 -2.20
N MET A 86 11.11 13.95 -1.29
CA MET A 86 12.11 14.18 -0.24
C MET A 86 13.05 12.99 -0.15
N SER A 87 14.34 13.29 -0.03
CA SER A 87 15.38 12.30 0.23
C SER A 87 15.31 11.78 1.68
N ALA A 88 15.88 10.59 1.91
CA ALA A 88 16.06 10.06 3.26
C ALA A 88 16.87 11.01 4.16
N THR A 89 17.82 11.76 3.60
CA THR A 89 18.64 12.74 4.33
C THR A 89 17.81 13.93 4.79
N GLU A 90 16.95 14.48 3.92
CA GLU A 90 16.06 15.59 4.27
C GLU A 90 15.02 15.16 5.30
N LEU A 91 14.42 13.98 5.12
CA LEU A 91 13.48 13.42 6.09
C LEU A 91 14.15 13.18 7.45
N ALA A 92 15.38 12.68 7.48
CA ALA A 92 16.14 12.53 8.73
C ALA A 92 16.39 13.88 9.40
N ALA A 93 16.75 14.91 8.64
CA ALA A 93 16.96 16.26 9.17
C ALA A 93 15.68 16.88 9.75
N GLN A 94 14.52 16.69 9.09
CA GLN A 94 13.24 17.23 9.54
C GLN A 94 12.64 16.49 10.74
N THR A 95 12.82 15.16 10.78
CA THR A 95 12.22 14.30 11.83
C THR A 95 13.13 14.09 13.04
N GLY A 96 14.44 14.37 12.90
CA GLY A 96 15.44 14.06 13.91
C GLY A 96 15.78 12.56 14.04
N ALA A 97 15.16 11.71 13.22
CA ALA A 97 15.43 10.27 13.21
C ALA A 97 16.72 9.95 12.45
N GLU A 98 17.33 8.82 12.80
CA GLU A 98 18.51 8.32 12.09
C GLU A 98 18.18 8.03 10.61
N ARG A 99 19.05 8.47 9.68
CA ARG A 99 18.83 8.26 8.24
C ARG A 99 18.65 6.77 7.89
N GLY A 100 19.42 5.86 8.51
CA GLY A 100 19.30 4.43 8.26
C GLY A 100 17.93 3.88 8.63
N LEU A 101 17.33 4.38 9.72
CA LEU A 101 15.96 4.07 10.12
C LEU A 101 14.95 4.56 9.08
N ILE A 102 15.07 5.82 8.63
CA ILE A 102 14.20 6.39 7.58
C ILE A 102 14.23 5.53 6.32
N VAL A 103 15.41 5.15 5.83
CA VAL A 103 15.54 4.28 4.65
C VAL A 103 14.82 2.95 4.84
N ARG A 104 14.98 2.31 6.00
CA ARG A 104 14.33 1.03 6.30
C ARG A 104 12.81 1.15 6.34
N LEU A 105 12.29 2.18 6.99
CA LEU A 105 10.85 2.42 7.09
C LEU A 105 10.24 2.74 5.72
N MET A 106 10.88 3.62 4.96
CA MET A 106 10.36 4.05 3.66
C MET A 106 10.41 2.94 2.60
N ARG A 107 11.37 2.00 2.68
CA ARG A 107 11.32 0.77 1.86
C ARG A 107 10.04 -0.01 2.09
N VAL A 108 9.55 -0.10 3.32
CA VAL A 108 8.27 -0.75 3.63
C VAL A 108 7.11 0.06 3.04
N MET A 109 7.10 1.39 3.22
CA MET A 109 6.02 2.25 2.68
C MET A 109 5.93 2.17 1.16
N THR A 110 7.06 2.11 0.47
CA THR A 110 7.12 1.93 -0.98
C THR A 110 6.68 0.53 -1.39
N ALA A 111 7.10 -0.53 -0.69
CA ALA A 111 6.66 -1.90 -0.98
C ALA A 111 5.15 -2.09 -0.79
N LEU A 112 4.55 -1.38 0.16
CA LEU A 112 3.10 -1.33 0.37
C LEU A 112 2.36 -0.41 -0.63
N GLY A 113 3.11 0.30 -1.49
CA GLY A 113 2.55 1.26 -2.45
C GLY A 113 1.87 2.46 -1.78
N LEU A 114 2.29 2.81 -0.57
CA LEU A 114 1.84 3.99 0.17
C LEU A 114 2.61 5.24 -0.25
N CYS A 115 3.87 5.08 -0.66
CA CYS A 115 4.72 6.13 -1.24
C CYS A 115 5.35 5.61 -2.54
N ALA A 116 5.75 6.53 -3.43
CA ALA A 116 6.57 6.20 -4.59
C ALA A 116 8.06 6.43 -4.28
N ASN A 117 8.95 5.72 -4.98
CA ASN A 117 10.40 5.90 -4.91
C ASN A 117 10.95 5.95 -6.36
N PRO A 118 10.89 7.11 -7.04
CA PRO A 118 11.34 7.22 -8.43
C PRO A 118 12.86 7.18 -8.55
N GLU A 119 13.57 7.58 -7.49
CA GLU A 119 15.02 7.62 -7.41
C GLU A 119 15.48 7.05 -6.08
N SER A 120 16.73 6.58 -6.04
CA SER A 120 17.30 5.94 -4.86
C SER A 120 17.15 6.84 -3.63
N GLU A 121 16.43 6.33 -2.63
CA GLU A 121 16.17 7.02 -1.35
C GLU A 121 15.45 8.38 -1.46
N VAL A 122 14.80 8.68 -2.59
CA VAL A 122 13.90 9.81 -2.77
C VAL A 122 12.47 9.30 -2.76
N TYR A 123 11.61 9.89 -1.94
CA TYR A 123 10.24 9.43 -1.74
C TYR A 123 9.24 10.50 -2.13
N ILE A 124 8.15 10.09 -2.78
CA ILE A 124 7.08 10.96 -3.26
C ILE A 124 5.74 10.49 -2.69
N ALA A 125 4.90 11.45 -2.32
CA ALA A 125 3.53 11.19 -1.91
C ALA A 125 2.69 10.63 -3.07
N THR A 126 1.87 9.63 -2.75
CA THR A 126 0.80 9.13 -3.63
C THR A 126 -0.55 9.59 -3.09
N ASP A 127 -1.63 9.31 -3.82
CA ASP A 127 -2.99 9.53 -3.32
C ASP A 127 -3.26 8.80 -1.99
N LYS A 128 -2.60 7.66 -1.75
CA LYS A 128 -2.70 6.94 -0.47
C LYS A 128 -1.93 7.65 0.64
N THR A 129 -0.81 8.30 0.34
CA THR A 129 -0.11 9.16 1.30
C THR A 129 -1.03 10.29 1.76
N VAL A 130 -1.73 10.92 0.81
CA VAL A 130 -2.70 11.98 1.12
C VAL A 130 -3.85 11.44 1.98
N ALA A 131 -4.38 10.26 1.66
CA ALA A 131 -5.42 9.63 2.46
C ALA A 131 -4.95 9.32 3.90
N LEU A 132 -3.67 8.97 4.09
CA LEU A 132 -3.08 8.72 5.41
C LEU A 132 -2.96 9.99 6.26
N THR A 133 -2.93 11.18 5.66
CA THR A 133 -2.99 12.45 6.40
C THR A 133 -4.41 12.95 6.68
N GLN A 134 -5.44 12.32 6.10
CA GLN A 134 -6.85 12.61 6.40
C GLN A 134 -7.30 11.91 7.69
N PRO A 135 -8.41 12.34 8.33
CA PRO A 135 -8.84 11.81 9.65
C PRO A 135 -8.87 10.28 9.74
N ILE A 136 -9.37 9.59 8.71
CA ILE A 136 -9.45 8.12 8.72
C ILE A 136 -8.08 7.45 8.87
N GLY A 137 -7.05 7.98 8.20
CA GLY A 137 -5.68 7.47 8.31
C GLY A 137 -4.99 7.99 9.56
N ARG A 138 -5.02 9.32 9.74
CA ARG A 138 -4.38 10.05 10.84
C ARG A 138 -4.77 9.49 12.20
N ASP A 139 -6.07 9.26 12.41
CA ASP A 139 -6.60 8.89 13.71
C ASP A 139 -6.79 7.37 13.84
N GLY A 140 -7.02 6.68 12.71
CA GLY A 140 -7.22 5.22 12.68
C GLY A 140 -5.94 4.42 12.91
N ILE A 141 -4.83 4.78 12.26
CA ILE A 141 -3.57 4.00 12.36
C ILE A 141 -2.99 3.99 13.78
N PRO A 142 -3.05 5.08 14.57
CA PRO A 142 -2.60 5.04 15.96
C PRO A 142 -3.39 4.10 16.89
N CYS A 143 -4.58 3.67 16.48
CA CYS A 143 -5.47 2.80 17.26
C CYS A 143 -5.31 1.30 16.95
N MET A 144 -4.53 0.94 15.92
CA MET A 144 -4.16 -0.44 15.62
C MET A 144 -3.09 -0.96 16.58
#